data_AF-A0A7W0YJI8-F1
#
_entry.id   AF-A0A7W0YJI8-F1
#
_cell.length_a   1.000
_cell.length_b   1.000
_cell.length_c   1.000
_cell.angle_alpha   90.00
_cell.angle_beta   90.00
_cell.angle_gamma   90.00
#
_symmetry.space_group_name_H-M   'P 1'
#
loop_
_entity.id
_entity.type
_entity.pdbx_description
1 polymer ?
#
loop_
_entity_poly.entity_id
_entity_poly.type
_entity_poly.pdbx_seq_one_letter_code
_entity_poly.pdbx_strand_id
1 'polypeptide(L)'
;MMHVHGEVEPPSHRTALPIPEQLEAIVLACLAKRPDDRPQTADELAERLASVPLEREWTGWRAREWWDRYQPEEDGMGRALEELVR
;
A
#
# COMPACT_ATOMS: atom_id res chain seq x y z
N MET A 1 3.99 15.46 15.54
CA MET A 1 4.26 14.68 14.30
C MET A 1 5.19 13.54 14.70
N MET A 2 4.66 12.33 14.89
CA MET A 2 5.45 11.18 15.35
C MET A 2 6.16 10.57 14.13
N HIS A 3 7.39 11.00 13.87
CA HIS A 3 8.24 10.32 12.89
C HIS A 3 8.78 9.04 13.55
N VAL A 4 8.34 7.89 13.05
CA VAL A 4 8.81 6.59 13.56
C VAL A 4 10.27 6.42 13.15
N HIS A 5 11.18 6.54 14.12
CA HIS A 5 12.63 6.35 13.93
C HIS A 5 13.06 4.87 14.03
N GLY A 6 12.15 3.97 14.42
CA GLY A 6 12.41 2.55 14.54
C GLY A 6 12.45 1.81 13.21
N GLU A 7 13.09 0.65 13.23
CA GLU A 7 13.00 -0.37 12.18
C GLU A 7 11.53 -0.76 11.99
N VAL A 8 11.13 -0.93 10.72
CA VAL A 8 9.75 -1.25 10.39
C VAL A 8 9.54 -2.72 10.71
N GLU A 9 8.64 -2.99 11.65
CA GLU A 9 8.20 -4.35 11.91
C GLU A 9 7.52 -4.93 10.65
N PRO A 10 7.95 -6.11 10.17
CA PRO A 10 7.35 -6.74 9.01
C PRO A 10 5.84 -6.92 9.17
N PRO A 11 5.02 -6.65 8.15
CA PRO A 11 3.58 -6.90 8.18
C PRO A 11 3.20 -8.31 8.63
N SER A 12 3.99 -9.32 8.28
CA SER A 12 3.79 -10.73 8.66
C SER A 12 3.81 -10.95 10.17
N HIS A 13 4.49 -10.10 10.94
CA HIS A 13 4.50 -10.14 12.41
C HIS A 13 3.26 -9.48 13.03
N ARG A 14 2.47 -8.74 12.24
CA ARG A 14 1.32 -7.96 12.72
C ARG A 14 -0.02 -8.62 12.47
N THR A 15 -0.05 -9.70 11.68
CA THR A 15 -1.28 -10.40 11.31
C THR A 15 -1.13 -11.89 11.50
N ALA A 16 -2.23 -12.57 11.79
CA ALA A 16 -2.30 -14.03 11.77
C ALA A 16 -2.43 -14.60 10.34
N LEU A 17 -2.71 -13.73 9.35
CA LEU A 17 -2.84 -14.15 7.95
C LEU A 17 -1.46 -14.26 7.29
N PRO A 18 -1.21 -15.31 6.49
CA PRO A 18 0.03 -15.42 5.75
C PRO A 18 0.15 -14.28 4.74
N ILE A 19 1.34 -13.69 4.65
CA ILE A 19 1.69 -12.67 3.67
C ILE A 19 2.75 -13.26 2.73
N PRO A 20 2.57 -13.18 1.40
CA PRO A 20 3.61 -13.58 0.47
C PRO A 20 4.90 -12.79 0.71
N GLU A 21 6.04 -13.47 0.85
CA GLU A 21 7.34 -12.85 1.17
C GLU A 21 7.71 -11.72 0.18
N GLN A 22 7.37 -11.89 -1.09
CA GLN A 22 7.62 -10.88 -2.14
C GLN A 22 6.82 -9.60 -1.90
N LEU A 23 5.57 -9.71 -1.45
CA LEU A 23 4.74 -8.56 -1.12
C LEU A 23 5.31 -7.82 0.09
N GLU A 24 5.72 -8.55 1.12
CA GLU A 24 6.35 -7.99 2.31
C GLU A 24 7.63 -7.23 1.96
N ALA A 25 8.50 -7.82 1.13
CA ALA A 25 9.73 -7.18 0.69
C ALA A 25 9.46 -5.86 -0.07
N ILE A 26 8.44 -5.82 -0.94
CA ILE A 26 8.05 -4.59 -1.64
C ILE A 26 7.58 -3.52 -0.65
N VAL A 27 6.75 -3.88 0.32
CA VAL A 27 6.26 -2.95 1.35
C VAL A 27 7.41 -2.41 2.20
N LEU A 28 8.33 -3.27 2.64
CA LEU A 28 9.50 -2.85 3.41
C LEU A 28 10.43 -1.94 2.60
N ALA A 29 10.61 -2.20 1.30
CA ALA A 29 11.36 -1.31 0.41
C ALA A 29 10.72 0.08 0.32
N CYS A 30 9.38 0.16 0.19
CA CYS A 30 8.68 1.45 0.20
C CYS A 30 8.87 2.24 1.50
N LEU A 31 9.06 1.57 2.63
CA LEU A 31 9.23 2.17 3.96
C LEU A 31 10.70 2.40 4.34
N ALA A 32 11.65 2.06 3.46
CA ALA A 32 13.07 2.22 3.71
C ALA A 32 13.43 3.68 4.03
N LYS A 33 14.35 3.88 4.97
CA LYS A 33 14.75 5.23 5.39
C LYS A 33 15.53 5.96 4.30
N ARG A 34 16.39 5.24 3.57
CA ARG A 34 17.15 5.79 2.45
C ARG A 34 16.26 5.81 1.20
N PRO A 35 16.17 6.93 0.47
CA PRO A 35 15.39 6.99 -0.77
C PRO A 35 15.86 6.00 -1.84
N ASP A 36 17.16 5.72 -1.92
CA ASP A 36 17.75 4.80 -2.91
C ASP A 36 17.31 3.34 -2.72
N ASP A 37 16.86 2.99 -1.50
CA ASP A 37 16.40 1.63 -1.17
C ASP A 37 14.92 1.41 -1.53
N ARG A 38 14.22 2.46 -1.99
CA ARG A 38 12.81 2.43 -2.38
C ARG A 38 12.67 2.16 -3.88
N PRO A 39 11.49 1.70 -4.34
CA PRO A 39 11.14 1.84 -5.75
C PRO A 39 11.24 3.31 -6.17
N GLN A 40 11.96 3.57 -7.26
CA GLN A 40 12.27 4.93 -7.69
C GLN A 40 11.11 5.57 -8.45
N THR A 41 10.21 4.75 -9.01
CA THR A 41 9.05 5.21 -9.77
C THR A 41 7.78 4.44 -9.42
N ALA A 42 6.63 5.06 -9.71
CA ALA A 42 5.34 4.38 -9.56
C ALA A 42 5.20 3.19 -10.51
N ASP A 43 5.76 3.29 -11.72
CA ASP A 43 5.73 2.21 -12.71
C ASP A 43 6.57 1.01 -12.24
N GLU A 44 7.78 1.25 -11.71
CA GLU A 44 8.60 0.19 -11.10
C GLU A 44 7.87 -0.50 -9.95
N LEU A 45 7.22 0.27 -9.06
CA LEU A 45 6.42 -0.29 -7.98
C LEU A 45 5.26 -1.13 -8.52
N ALA A 46 4.55 -0.65 -9.55
CA ALA A 46 3.43 -1.35 -10.16
C ALA A 46 3.85 -2.69 -10.79
N GLU A 47 4.97 -2.71 -11.52
CA GLU A 47 5.54 -3.93 -12.10
C GLU A 47 5.91 -4.96 -11.03
N ARG A 48 6.58 -4.50 -9.96
CA ARG A 48 6.96 -5.37 -8.84
C ARG A 48 5.72 -5.97 -8.16
N LEU A 49 4.69 -5.15 -7.91
CA LEU A 49 3.42 -5.62 -7.35
C LEU A 49 2.70 -6.61 -8.26
N ALA A 50 2.72 -6.40 -9.58
CA ALA A 50 2.10 -7.30 -10.56
C ALA A 50 2.80 -8.67 -10.64
N SER A 51 4.08 -8.74 -10.26
CA SER A 51 4.85 -9.99 -10.26
C SER A 51 4.61 -10.90 -9.04
N VAL A 52 3.94 -10.39 -8.00
CA VAL A 52 3.71 -11.15 -6.76
C VAL A 52 2.77 -12.33 -7.04
N PRO A 53 3.18 -13.58 -6.76
CA PRO A 53 2.32 -14.73 -6.91
C PRO A 53 1.25 -14.72 -5.82
N LEU A 54 -0.01 -14.61 -6.22
CA LEU A 54 -1.18 -14.68 -5.35
C LEU A 54 -2.01 -15.90 -5.72
N GLU A 55 -2.59 -16.58 -4.73
CA GLU A 55 -3.56 -17.67 -4.97
C GLU A 55 -4.70 -17.22 -5.89
N ARG A 56 -5.09 -15.95 -5.77
CA ARG A 56 -6.04 -15.31 -6.64
C ARG A 56 -5.43 -13.99 -7.14
N GLU A 57 -5.14 -13.90 -8.43
CA GLU A 57 -4.51 -12.75 -9.08
C GLU A 57 -5.22 -11.43 -8.78
N TRP A 58 -4.45 -10.39 -8.47
CA TRP A 58 -4.97 -9.05 -8.22
C TRP A 58 -5.11 -8.27 -9.52
N THR A 59 -6.29 -8.34 -10.15
CA THR A 59 -6.57 -7.67 -11.42
C THR A 59 -7.22 -6.30 -11.24
N GLY A 60 -7.15 -5.44 -12.27
CA GLY A 60 -7.82 -4.14 -12.25
C GLY A 60 -9.36 -4.23 -12.05
N TRP A 61 -10.00 -5.32 -12.47
CA TRP A 61 -11.41 -5.56 -12.17
C TRP A 61 -11.64 -5.81 -10.67
N ARG A 62 -10.81 -6.65 -10.05
CA ARG A 62 -10.89 -6.92 -8.59
C ARG A 62 -10.54 -5.70 -7.74
N ALA A 63 -9.61 -4.88 -8.21
CA ALA A 63 -9.31 -3.61 -7.57
C ALA A 63 -10.54 -2.71 -7.55
N ARG A 64 -11.21 -2.51 -8.69
CA ARG A 64 -12.46 -1.75 -8.74
C ARG A 64 -13.53 -2.29 -7.80
N GLU A 65 -13.80 -3.60 -7.86
CA GLU A 65 -14.78 -4.23 -6.96
C GLU A 65 -14.45 -4.04 -5.47
N TRP A 66 -13.18 -4.12 -5.10
CA TRP A 66 -12.76 -3.94 -3.71
C TRP A 66 -12.96 -2.49 -3.27
N TRP A 67 -12.55 -1.52 -4.10
CA TRP A 67 -12.70 -0.09 -3.77
C TRP A 67 -14.18 0.30 -3.66
N ASP A 68 -15.04 -0.23 -4.53
CA ASP A 68 -16.50 0.00 -4.46
C ASP A 68 -17.10 -0.60 -3.17
N ARG A 69 -16.55 -1.71 -2.68
CA ARG A 69 -17.05 -2.41 -1.48
C ARG A 69 -16.52 -1.82 -0.17
N TYR A 70 -15.28 -1.35 -0.15
CA TYR A 70 -14.56 -0.95 1.06
C TYR A 70 -14.14 0.52 1.01
N GLN A 71 -15.05 1.39 0.55
CA GLN A 71 -14.80 2.83 0.60
C GLN A 71 -14.48 3.23 2.05
N PRO A 72 -13.42 4.03 2.28
CA PRO A 72 -13.20 4.61 3.58
C PRO A 72 -14.45 5.39 3.97
N GLU A 73 -14.91 5.27 5.22
CA GLU A 73 -15.80 6.29 5.75
C GLU A 73 -15.12 7.63 5.51
N GLU A 74 -15.85 8.62 4.98
CA GLU A 74 -15.28 9.94 4.72
C GLU A 74 -14.79 10.57 6.03
N ASP A 75 -13.55 10.28 6.42
CA ASP A 75 -12.80 11.08 7.36
C ASP A 75 -12.71 12.47 6.73
N GLY A 76 -13.22 13.47 7.45
CA GLY A 76 -13.67 14.79 6.98
C GLY A 76 -12.66 15.69 6.24
N MET A 77 -11.53 15.15 5.77
CA MET A 77 -10.59 15.81 4.87
C MET A 77 -11.09 15.86 3.42
N GLY A 78 -11.84 14.85 2.94
CA GLY A 78 -12.36 14.79 1.57
C GLY A 78 -13.40 15.89 1.27
N ARG A 79 -14.41 16.03 2.14
CA ARG A 79 -15.42 17.10 2.04
C ARG A 79 -14.85 18.52 2.16
N ALA A 80 -13.81 18.70 2.98
CA ALA A 80 -13.18 20.01 3.16
C ALA A 80 -12.47 20.52 1.88
N LEU A 81 -11.96 19.61 1.04
CA LEU A 81 -11.36 19.98 -0.25
C LEU A 81 -12.42 20.27 -1.31
N GLU A 82 -13.58 19.61 -1.30
CA GLU A 82 -14.69 19.94 -2.21
C GLU A 82 -15.38 21.27 -1.85
N GLU A 83 -15.53 21.59 -0.56
CA GLU A 83 -16.06 22.90 -0.11
C GLU A 83 -15.13 24.07 -0.41
N LEU A 84 -13.81 23.86 -0.47
CA LEU A 84 -12.83 24.89 -0.84
C LEU A 84 -12.74 25.16 -2.35
N VAL A 85 -13.27 24.26 -3.17
CA VAL A 85 -13.28 24.38 -4.65
C VAL A 85 -14.64 24.91 -5.18
N ARG A 86 -15.59 25.20 -4.28
CA ARG A 86 -16.87 25.85 -4.59
C ARG A 86 -16.86 27.34 -4.24
#